data_AF-A0A2U3KIY1-F1
#
_entry.id   AF-A0A2U3KIY1-F1
#
_cell.length_a   1.000
_cell.length_b   1.000
_cell.length_c   1.000
_cell.angle_alpha   90.00
_cell.angle_beta   90.00
_cell.angle_gamma   90.00
#
_symmetry.space_group_name_H-M   'P 1'
#
loop_
_entity.id
_entity.type
_entity.pdbx_description
1 polymer ?
#
loop_
_entity_poly.entity_id
_entity_poly.type
_entity_poly.pdbx_seq_one_letter_code
_entity_poly.pdbx_strand_id
1 'polypeptide(L)'
;MNISSVFVSLQKIWQQVQQYLLNDVLTRPMAVQLAAGGFALLLAHKAAGAFRSWFERQMDLSGLSEESSDLQKTRSFLKVVRPILAVLFLEIALRLSHHFEWPADGIETLLFLALAMFFVRFLAAPMTNRYWAAIFFVAIWLWAIVLAFHAEDIWTNLGASIYFEIGKVHVSLLTICRASVLLLVLYWLSKNLSIIFRLWLHTGSGLPPATQTLFHKLCTLLLFSASVVIVLHYMGIDLTVFALFGGAVGLGIGFGLQKIFANLVSGFMILADKSIKPGDVIQLGACLVTGFGDNGLNLELRVWINDPQNGLGSVKNELLRGVWRRFKEEGIELPYSEMVLHHKSMPEVRIRTKPED
;
A
#
# COMPACT_ATOMS: atom_id res chain seq x y z
N MET A 1 4.59 43.56 -43.60
CA MET A 1 3.49 43.31 -42.64
C MET A 1 3.08 44.67 -42.09
N ASN A 2 1.88 45.16 -42.44
CA ASN A 2 1.50 46.57 -42.29
C ASN A 2 1.04 46.85 -40.85
N ILE A 3 1.64 47.83 -40.16
CA ILE A 3 1.32 48.16 -38.75
C ILE A 3 -0.18 48.53 -38.60
N SER A 4 -0.76 49.11 -39.65
CA SER A 4 -2.18 49.46 -39.72
C SER A 4 -3.13 48.25 -39.63
N SER A 5 -2.79 47.10 -40.23
CA SER A 5 -3.66 45.91 -40.17
C SER A 5 -3.63 45.25 -38.79
N VAL A 6 -2.49 45.31 -38.09
CA VAL A 6 -2.36 44.85 -36.70
C VAL A 6 -3.20 45.72 -35.76
N PHE A 7 -3.15 47.04 -35.94
CA PHE A 7 -3.91 47.98 -35.10
C PHE A 7 -5.43 47.82 -35.26
N VAL A 8 -5.91 47.64 -36.50
CA VAL A 8 -7.34 47.36 -36.77
C VAL A 8 -7.77 46.01 -36.19
N SER A 9 -6.89 45.00 -36.18
CA SER A 9 -7.17 43.70 -35.58
C SER A 9 -7.26 43.79 -34.06
N LEU A 10 -6.35 44.53 -33.42
CA LEU A 10 -6.38 44.81 -31.98
C LEU A 10 -7.65 45.54 -31.53
N GLN A 11 -8.11 46.51 -32.31
CA GLN A 11 -9.33 47.27 -31.99
C GLN A 11 -10.60 46.40 -32.08
N LYS A 12 -10.67 45.48 -33.06
CA LYS A 12 -11.76 44.49 -33.15
C LYS A 12 -11.76 43.52 -31.96
N ILE A 13 -10.58 43.02 -31.58
CA ILE A 13 -10.42 42.17 -30.40
C ILE A 13 -10.86 42.93 -29.13
N TRP A 14 -10.47 44.19 -29.00
CA TRP A 14 -10.86 45.03 -27.85
C TRP A 14 -12.38 45.20 -27.75
N GLN A 15 -13.07 45.45 -28.87
CA GLN A 15 -14.53 45.53 -28.89
C GLN A 15 -15.21 44.20 -28.52
N GLN A 16 -14.69 43.07 -29.02
CA GLN A 16 -15.20 41.74 -28.65
C GLN A 16 -15.00 41.45 -27.16
N VAL A 17 -13.82 41.77 -26.62
CA VAL A 17 -13.53 41.64 -25.18
C VAL A 17 -14.46 42.51 -24.35
N GLN A 18 -14.72 43.75 -24.78
CA GLN A 18 -15.61 44.66 -24.07
C GLN A 18 -17.07 44.17 -24.09
N GLN A 19 -17.55 43.65 -25.21
CA GLN A 19 -18.90 43.08 -25.30
C GLN A 19 -19.03 41.80 -24.47
N TYR A 20 -18.05 40.91 -24.52
CA TYR A 20 -18.00 39.71 -23.68
C TYR A 20 -17.98 40.05 -22.19
N LEU A 21 -17.17 41.03 -21.79
CA LEU A 21 -17.11 41.50 -20.40
C LEU A 21 -18.46 42.03 -19.93
N LEU A 22 -19.18 42.82 -20.73
CA LEU A 22 -20.45 43.41 -20.32
C LEU A 22 -21.61 42.41 -20.35
N ASN A 23 -21.62 41.48 -21.32
CA ASN A 23 -22.75 40.58 -21.55
C ASN A 23 -22.63 39.24 -20.81
N ASP A 24 -21.42 38.78 -20.52
CA ASP A 24 -21.19 37.46 -19.91
C ASP A 24 -20.55 37.59 -18.52
N VAL A 25 -19.62 38.53 -18.31
CA VAL A 25 -18.84 38.63 -17.07
C VAL A 25 -19.43 39.61 -16.04
N LEU A 26 -19.85 40.82 -16.43
CA LEU A 26 -20.43 41.84 -15.55
C LEU A 26 -21.95 41.69 -15.40
N THR A 27 -22.41 40.44 -15.30
CA THR A 27 -23.83 40.12 -15.15
C THR A 27 -24.16 39.77 -13.70
N ARG A 28 -25.42 39.98 -13.30
CA ARG A 28 -25.91 39.56 -11.97
C ARG A 28 -25.76 38.04 -11.74
N PRO A 29 -26.05 37.16 -12.73
CA PRO A 29 -25.78 35.73 -12.61
C PRO A 29 -24.31 35.41 -12.34
N MET A 30 -23.37 36.04 -13.04
CA MET A 30 -21.94 35.83 -12.80
C MET A 30 -21.53 36.24 -11.38
N ALA A 31 -22.07 37.34 -10.85
CA ALA A 31 -21.81 37.75 -9.46
C ALA A 31 -22.29 36.70 -8.44
N VAL A 32 -23.46 36.10 -8.67
CA VAL A 32 -23.99 35.01 -7.83
C VAL A 32 -23.14 33.74 -7.94
N GLN A 33 -22.70 33.39 -9.15
CA GLN A 33 -21.80 32.24 -9.38
C GLN A 33 -20.47 32.41 -8.65
N LEU A 34 -19.85 33.59 -8.75
CA LEU A 34 -18.61 33.90 -8.04
C LEU A 34 -18.79 33.90 -6.52
N ALA A 35 -19.94 34.37 -6.01
CA ALA A 35 -20.27 34.28 -4.59
C ALA A 35 -20.44 32.83 -4.13
N ALA A 36 -21.12 31.99 -4.91
CA ALA A 36 -21.30 30.57 -4.63
C ALA A 36 -19.95 29.80 -4.67
N GLY A 37 -19.14 30.04 -5.70
CA GLY A 37 -17.79 29.47 -5.79
C GLY A 37 -16.86 29.98 -4.69
N GLY A 38 -16.94 31.27 -4.34
CA GLY A 38 -16.24 31.86 -3.20
C GLY A 38 -16.64 31.21 -1.87
N PHE A 39 -17.94 30.96 -1.67
CA PHE A 39 -18.45 30.24 -0.50
C PHE A 39 -17.92 28.80 -0.44
N ALA A 40 -17.91 28.08 -1.58
CA ALA A 40 -17.31 26.75 -1.68
C ALA A 40 -15.82 26.75 -1.29
N LEU A 41 -15.05 27.74 -1.75
CA LEU A 41 -13.64 27.90 -1.39
C LEU A 41 -13.43 28.24 0.10
N LEU A 42 -14.32 29.02 0.70
CA LEU A 42 -14.29 29.32 2.14
C LEU A 42 -14.59 28.07 2.97
N LEU A 43 -15.59 27.27 2.57
CA LEU A 43 -15.88 25.97 3.19
C LEU A 43 -14.67 25.03 3.10
N ALA A 44 -14.05 24.94 1.93
CA ALA A 44 -12.82 24.16 1.74
C ALA A 44 -11.69 24.63 2.67
N HIS A 45 -11.50 25.94 2.83
CA HIS A 45 -10.49 26.49 3.73
C HIS A 45 -10.75 26.14 5.20
N LYS A 46 -11.99 26.32 5.68
CA LYS A 46 -12.37 25.95 7.05
C LYS A 46 -12.25 24.44 7.30
N ALA A 47 -12.73 23.63 6.37
CA ALA A 47 -12.66 22.17 6.45
C ALA A 47 -11.20 21.68 6.47
N ALA A 48 -10.32 22.28 5.66
CA ALA A 48 -8.89 21.96 5.68
C ALA A 48 -8.23 22.30 7.02
N GLY A 49 -8.59 23.43 7.64
CA GLY A 49 -8.10 23.81 8.97
C GLY A 49 -8.59 22.88 10.09
N ALA A 50 -9.87 22.49 10.04
CA ALA A 50 -10.45 21.52 10.96
C ALA A 50 -9.79 20.15 10.82
N PHE A 51 -9.59 19.68 9.58
CA PHE A 51 -8.89 18.42 9.31
C PHE A 51 -7.45 18.45 9.81
N ARG A 52 -6.72 19.53 9.52
CA ARG A 52 -5.34 19.70 9.98
C ARG A 52 -5.21 19.65 11.49
N SER A 53 -6.06 20.38 12.20
CA SER A 53 -6.02 20.41 13.68
C SER A 53 -6.43 19.07 14.30
N TRP A 54 -7.41 18.37 13.72
CA TRP A 54 -7.76 17.01 14.12
C TRP A 54 -6.60 16.03 13.88
N PHE A 55 -5.95 16.12 12.72
CA PHE A 55 -4.85 15.25 12.31
C PHE A 55 -3.60 15.42 13.19
N GLU A 56 -3.23 16.68 13.47
CA GLU A 56 -2.07 17.00 14.33
C GLU A 56 -2.27 16.49 15.77
N ARG A 57 -3.50 16.51 16.30
CA ARG A 57 -3.82 15.92 17.62
C ARG A 57 -3.71 14.41 17.67
N GLN A 58 -4.12 13.73 16.60
CA GLN A 58 -4.12 12.27 16.54
C GLN A 58 -2.72 11.67 16.40
N MET A 59 -1.82 12.36 15.72
CA MET A 59 -0.51 11.80 15.34
C MET A 59 0.61 12.12 16.35
N ASP A 60 0.27 12.70 17.51
CA ASP A 60 1.19 13.19 18.57
C ASP A 60 2.51 13.75 18.01
N LEU A 61 2.38 14.64 17.02
CA LEU A 61 3.52 15.25 16.33
C LEU A 61 4.31 16.19 17.25
N SER A 62 3.77 16.50 18.45
CA SER A 62 4.37 17.31 19.50
C SER A 62 5.69 16.74 20.03
N GLY A 63 5.86 15.41 19.99
CA GLY A 63 7.06 14.74 20.51
C GLY A 63 8.18 14.51 19.49
N LEU A 64 7.96 14.82 18.21
CA LEU A 64 8.94 14.58 17.15
C LEU A 64 9.85 15.80 16.94
N SER A 65 11.17 15.57 16.88
CA SER A 65 12.15 16.61 16.52
C SER A 65 11.83 17.22 15.14
N GLU A 66 11.99 18.54 15.01
CA GLU A 66 11.72 19.30 13.76
C GLU A 66 12.50 18.77 12.54
N GLU A 67 13.62 18.07 12.75
CA GLU A 67 14.43 17.46 11.69
C GLU A 67 13.94 16.08 11.24
N SER A 68 12.91 15.51 11.89
CA SER A 68 12.41 14.19 11.52
C SER A 68 11.76 14.18 10.13
N SER A 69 12.17 13.24 9.28
CA SER A 69 11.64 13.10 7.90
C SER A 69 10.11 12.94 7.86
N ASP A 70 9.53 12.45 8.96
CA ASP A 70 8.12 12.15 9.06
C ASP A 70 7.27 13.42 9.31
N LEU A 71 7.76 14.39 10.09
CA LEU A 71 7.13 15.71 10.20
C LEU A 71 7.08 16.44 8.86
N GLN A 72 8.16 16.37 8.08
CA GLN A 72 8.24 17.02 6.76
C GLN A 72 7.29 16.38 5.74
N LYS A 73 7.16 15.05 5.74
CA LYS A 73 6.18 14.30 4.92
C LYS A 73 4.74 14.67 5.30
N THR A 74 4.44 14.74 6.59
CA THR A 74 3.11 15.09 7.10
C THR A 74 2.71 16.53 6.74
N ARG A 75 3.62 17.50 6.92
CA ARG A 75 3.35 18.88 6.48
C ARG A 75 3.12 18.98 4.97
N SER A 76 3.81 18.16 4.18
CA SER A 76 3.62 18.12 2.73
C SER A 76 2.25 17.55 2.34
N PHE A 77 1.79 16.49 3.01
CA PHE A 77 0.45 15.94 2.84
C PHE A 77 -0.65 16.99 3.16
N LEU A 78 -0.54 17.65 4.30
CA LEU A 78 -1.52 18.65 4.76
C LEU A 78 -1.65 19.85 3.80
N LYS A 79 -0.59 20.20 3.06
CA LYS A 79 -0.64 21.26 2.03
C LYS A 79 -1.53 20.89 0.84
N VAL A 80 -1.70 19.60 0.55
CA VAL A 80 -2.51 19.12 -0.59
C VAL A 80 -3.97 18.89 -0.21
N VAL A 81 -4.29 18.76 1.08
CA VAL A 81 -5.67 18.61 1.56
C VAL A 81 -6.55 19.80 1.15
N ARG A 82 -6.04 21.03 1.30
CA ARG A 82 -6.81 22.24 0.95
C ARG A 82 -7.24 22.29 -0.52
N PRO A 83 -6.34 22.15 -1.52
CA PRO A 83 -6.76 22.17 -2.92
C PRO A 83 -7.65 20.98 -3.28
N ILE A 84 -7.48 19.79 -2.68
CA ILE A 84 -8.41 18.67 -2.86
C ILE A 84 -9.82 19.05 -2.41
N LEU A 85 -9.95 19.61 -1.20
CA LEU A 85 -11.25 20.05 -0.68
C LEU A 85 -11.82 21.19 -1.54
N ALA A 86 -11.00 22.09 -2.06
CA ALA A 86 -11.45 23.15 -2.96
C ALA A 86 -12.08 22.58 -4.23
N VAL A 87 -11.40 21.62 -4.88
CA VAL A 87 -11.94 20.91 -6.05
C VAL A 87 -13.24 20.17 -5.69
N LEU A 88 -13.27 19.46 -4.56
CA LEU A 88 -14.45 18.72 -4.10
C LEU A 88 -15.66 19.64 -3.87
N PHE A 89 -15.49 20.74 -3.14
CA PHE A 89 -16.58 21.68 -2.87
C PHE A 89 -17.03 22.44 -4.13
N LEU A 90 -16.12 22.76 -5.05
CA LEU A 90 -16.47 23.38 -6.34
C LEU A 90 -17.20 22.39 -7.26
N GLU A 91 -16.82 21.11 -7.28
CA GLU A 91 -17.56 20.04 -7.97
C GLU A 91 -18.99 19.90 -7.43
N ILE A 92 -19.15 19.93 -6.11
CA ILE A 92 -20.48 19.89 -5.49
C ILE A 92 -21.29 21.13 -5.92
N ALA A 93 -20.69 22.32 -5.90
CA ALA A 93 -21.35 23.54 -6.34
C ALA A 93 -21.75 23.49 -7.83
N LEU A 94 -20.86 22.97 -8.68
CA LEU A 94 -21.09 22.82 -10.12
C LEU A 94 -22.24 21.86 -10.42
N ARG A 95 -22.23 20.67 -9.79
CA ARG A 95 -23.31 19.68 -9.92
C ARG A 95 -24.64 20.21 -9.43
N LEU A 96 -24.63 20.99 -8.35
CA LEU A 96 -25.83 21.63 -7.82
C LEU A 96 -26.36 22.66 -8.82
N SER A 97 -25.49 23.50 -9.40
CA SER A 97 -25.89 24.47 -10.43
C SER A 97 -26.50 23.80 -11.65
N HIS A 98 -25.87 22.76 -12.21
CA HIS A 98 -26.44 22.03 -13.34
C HIS A 98 -27.75 21.32 -13.01
N HIS A 99 -27.89 20.78 -11.79
CA HIS A 99 -29.14 20.15 -11.34
C HIS A 99 -30.31 21.13 -11.30
N PHE A 100 -30.04 22.40 -10.98
CA PHE A 100 -31.05 23.47 -10.97
C PHE A 100 -31.09 24.28 -12.28
N GLU A 101 -30.40 23.83 -13.33
CA GLU A 101 -30.28 24.53 -14.62
C GLU A 101 -29.77 25.98 -14.48
N TRP A 102 -28.98 26.24 -13.43
CA TRP A 102 -28.35 27.54 -13.21
C TRP A 102 -27.07 27.67 -14.04
N PRO A 103 -26.81 28.86 -14.61
CA PRO A 103 -25.57 29.10 -15.36
C PRO A 103 -24.38 28.91 -14.42
N ALA A 104 -23.34 28.23 -14.92
CA ALA A 104 -22.24 27.73 -14.09
C ALA A 104 -20.84 28.04 -14.64
N ASP A 105 -20.74 28.83 -15.70
CA ASP A 105 -19.47 29.13 -16.40
C ASP A 105 -18.39 29.71 -15.45
N GLY A 106 -18.81 30.53 -14.48
CA GLY A 106 -17.92 31.08 -13.45
C GLY A 106 -17.44 30.03 -12.45
N ILE A 107 -18.30 29.06 -12.09
CA ILE A 107 -17.94 27.94 -11.21
C ILE A 107 -17.00 26.98 -11.94
N GLU A 108 -17.24 26.70 -13.21
CA GLU A 108 -16.35 25.92 -14.08
C GLU A 108 -14.96 26.57 -14.15
N THR A 109 -14.90 27.90 -14.37
CA THR A 109 -13.63 28.64 -14.37
C THR A 109 -12.89 28.52 -13.03
N LEU A 110 -13.60 28.65 -11.91
CA LEU A 110 -13.02 28.46 -10.57
C LEU A 110 -12.55 27.02 -10.36
N LEU A 111 -13.27 26.03 -10.87
CA LEU A 111 -12.90 24.62 -10.81
C LEU A 111 -11.63 24.36 -11.62
N PHE A 112 -11.49 24.92 -12.83
CA PHE A 112 -10.26 24.81 -13.62
C PHE A 112 -9.05 25.41 -12.91
N LEU A 113 -9.21 26.60 -12.29
CA LEU A 113 -8.16 27.21 -11.48
C LEU A 113 -7.80 26.37 -10.26
N ALA A 114 -8.81 25.80 -9.58
CA ALA A 114 -8.60 24.91 -8.44
C ALA A 114 -7.88 23.62 -8.82
N LEU A 115 -8.21 23.03 -9.97
CA LEU A 115 -7.52 21.87 -10.54
C LEU A 115 -6.07 22.20 -10.90
N ALA A 116 -5.82 23.32 -11.56
CA ALA A 116 -4.46 23.78 -11.87
C ALA A 116 -3.63 23.97 -10.59
N MET A 117 -4.19 24.63 -9.57
CA MET A 117 -3.54 24.80 -8.27
C MET A 117 -3.29 23.45 -7.57
N PHE A 118 -4.25 22.53 -7.64
CA PHE A 118 -4.08 21.16 -7.15
C PHE A 118 -2.88 20.50 -7.82
N PHE A 119 -2.83 20.47 -9.15
CA PHE A 119 -1.72 19.86 -9.90
C PHE A 119 -0.38 20.52 -9.62
N VAL A 120 -0.31 21.85 -9.48
CA VAL A 120 0.94 22.54 -9.13
C VAL A 120 1.41 22.12 -7.74
N ARG A 121 0.50 22.08 -6.75
CA ARG A 121 0.89 21.65 -5.39
C ARG A 121 1.19 20.16 -5.31
N PHE A 122 0.65 19.40 -6.23
CA PHE A 122 0.84 17.97 -6.34
C PHE A 122 2.18 17.61 -6.99
N LEU A 123 2.43 18.12 -8.20
CA LEU A 123 3.57 17.75 -9.04
C LEU A 123 4.81 18.58 -8.69
N ALA A 124 4.67 19.89 -8.48
CA ALA A 124 5.82 20.78 -8.31
C ALA A 124 6.27 20.92 -6.84
N ALA A 125 5.37 20.86 -5.86
CA ALA A 125 5.74 21.09 -4.46
C ALA A 125 6.66 20.01 -3.83
N PRO A 126 6.56 18.72 -4.19
CA PRO A 126 7.49 17.70 -3.70
C PRO A 126 8.90 17.80 -4.29
N MET A 127 9.09 18.61 -5.35
CA MET A 127 10.37 18.69 -6.06
C MET A 127 11.37 19.53 -5.28
N THR A 128 12.51 18.93 -4.93
CA THR A 128 13.62 19.63 -4.27
C THR A 128 14.31 20.62 -5.22
N ASN A 129 14.32 20.33 -6.53
CA ASN A 129 14.97 21.18 -7.53
C ASN A 129 14.00 22.25 -8.06
N ARG A 130 14.36 23.53 -7.87
CA ARG A 130 13.56 24.69 -8.29
C ARG A 130 13.39 24.81 -9.81
N TYR A 131 14.37 24.37 -10.60
CA TYR A 131 14.30 24.41 -12.05
C TYR A 131 13.17 23.51 -12.58
N TRP A 132 13.13 22.26 -12.13
CA TRP A 132 12.08 21.32 -12.51
C TRP A 132 10.71 21.75 -11.97
N ALA A 133 10.64 22.24 -10.74
CA ALA A 133 9.39 22.79 -10.19
C ALA A 133 8.82 23.93 -11.06
N ALA A 134 9.68 24.80 -11.59
CA ALA A 134 9.28 25.87 -12.50
C ALA A 134 8.79 25.33 -13.85
N ILE A 135 9.45 24.32 -14.41
CA ILE A 135 8.99 23.66 -15.66
C ILE A 135 7.59 23.08 -15.47
N PHE A 136 7.38 22.29 -14.41
CA PHE A 136 6.07 21.71 -14.13
C PHE A 136 5.01 22.78 -13.86
N PHE A 137 5.35 23.86 -13.14
CA PHE A 137 4.45 24.99 -12.94
C PHE A 137 3.98 25.57 -14.28
N VAL A 138 4.91 25.89 -15.18
CA VAL A 138 4.59 26.46 -16.50
C VAL A 138 3.78 25.46 -17.33
N ALA A 139 4.19 24.18 -17.37
CA ALA A 139 3.48 23.14 -18.13
C ALA A 139 2.03 22.95 -17.66
N ILE A 140 1.79 22.95 -16.35
CA ILE A 140 0.44 22.80 -15.77
C ILE A 140 -0.43 24.01 -16.11
N TRP A 141 0.11 25.23 -16.04
CA TRP A 141 -0.64 26.42 -16.42
C TRP A 141 -0.92 26.49 -17.93
N LEU A 142 0.03 26.08 -18.78
CA LEU A 142 -0.22 25.95 -20.22
C LEU A 142 -1.33 24.94 -20.50
N TRP A 143 -1.29 23.77 -19.84
CA TRP A 143 -2.34 22.77 -19.95
C TRP A 143 -3.70 23.31 -19.47
N ALA A 144 -3.73 23.99 -18.32
CA ALA A 144 -4.95 24.59 -17.77
C ALA A 144 -5.53 25.69 -18.68
N ILE A 145 -4.68 26.49 -19.34
CA ILE A 145 -5.10 27.48 -20.34
C ILE A 145 -5.78 26.76 -21.51
N VAL A 146 -5.16 25.73 -22.08
CA VAL A 146 -5.77 25.01 -23.21
C VAL A 146 -7.10 24.36 -22.83
N LEU A 147 -7.19 23.79 -21.63
CA LEU A 147 -8.43 23.23 -21.10
C LEU A 147 -9.51 24.31 -20.91
N ALA A 148 -9.16 25.46 -20.34
CA ALA A 148 -10.09 26.58 -20.13
C ALA A 148 -10.65 27.14 -21.45
N PHE A 149 -9.83 27.20 -22.50
CA PHE A 149 -10.26 27.64 -23.83
C PHE A 149 -10.90 26.53 -24.68
N HIS A 150 -11.13 25.33 -24.11
CA HIS A 150 -11.70 24.18 -24.82
C HIS A 150 -10.92 23.81 -26.11
N ALA A 151 -9.62 24.09 -26.15
CA ALA A 151 -8.77 23.89 -27.33
C ALA A 151 -7.99 22.56 -27.25
N GLU A 152 -8.64 21.52 -26.71
CA GLU A 152 -8.03 20.19 -26.47
C GLU A 152 -7.51 19.53 -27.75
N ASP A 153 -8.16 19.85 -28.88
CA ASP A 153 -7.80 19.36 -30.21
C ASP A 153 -6.34 19.67 -30.60
N ILE A 154 -5.76 20.73 -30.05
CA ILE A 154 -4.35 21.09 -30.32
C ILE A 154 -3.41 19.98 -29.84
N TRP A 155 -3.62 19.45 -28.63
CA TRP A 155 -2.75 18.45 -28.04
C TRP A 155 -3.05 17.04 -28.55
N THR A 156 -4.32 16.72 -28.81
CA THR A 156 -4.71 15.40 -29.31
C THR A 156 -4.21 15.18 -30.73
N ASN A 157 -4.35 16.16 -31.62
CA ASN A 157 -3.90 16.06 -33.01
C ASN A 157 -2.38 15.96 -33.12
N LEU A 158 -1.64 16.75 -32.32
CA LEU A 158 -0.18 16.74 -32.34
C LEU A 158 0.37 15.43 -31.77
N GLY A 159 -0.21 14.95 -30.67
CA GLY A 159 0.24 13.74 -29.99
C GLY A 159 -0.18 12.41 -30.63
N ALA A 160 -1.28 12.39 -31.38
CA ALA A 160 -1.77 11.21 -32.10
C ALA A 160 -0.99 10.91 -33.39
N SER A 161 -0.27 11.90 -33.92
CA SER A 161 0.51 11.76 -35.16
C SER A 161 1.73 10.83 -35.02
N ILE A 162 2.23 10.63 -33.80
CA ILE A 162 3.40 9.80 -33.50
C ILE A 162 2.94 8.59 -32.67
N TYR A 163 2.82 7.44 -33.32
CA TYR A 163 2.43 6.18 -32.68
C TYR A 163 3.38 5.04 -33.02
N PHE A 164 3.47 4.09 -32.09
CA PHE A 164 4.19 2.85 -32.23
C PHE A 164 3.21 1.69 -32.06
N GLU A 165 3.27 0.72 -32.96
CA GLU A 165 2.52 -0.53 -32.84
C GLU A 165 3.43 -1.62 -32.27
N ILE A 166 3.10 -2.12 -31.08
CA ILE A 166 3.80 -3.24 -30.45
C ILE A 166 2.80 -4.40 -30.35
N GLY A 167 2.85 -5.31 -31.31
CA GLY A 167 1.90 -6.43 -31.40
C GLY A 167 0.48 -5.95 -31.69
N LYS A 168 -0.43 -6.13 -30.73
CA LYS A 168 -1.82 -5.63 -30.82
C LYS A 168 -2.05 -4.28 -30.13
N VAL A 169 -1.01 -3.74 -29.47
CA VAL A 169 -1.12 -2.54 -28.64
C VAL A 169 -0.67 -1.33 -29.46
N HIS A 170 -1.56 -0.34 -29.58
CA HIS A 170 -1.28 0.94 -30.22
C HIS A 170 -0.88 1.94 -29.15
N VAL A 171 0.41 2.30 -29.10
CA VAL A 171 0.95 3.22 -28.09
C VAL A 171 1.38 4.51 -28.77
N SER A 172 0.59 5.57 -28.59
CA SER A 172 0.98 6.92 -29.04
C SER A 172 1.94 7.57 -28.04
N LEU A 173 2.75 8.53 -28.50
CA LEU A 173 3.59 9.35 -27.62
C LEU A 173 2.75 10.05 -26.55
N LEU A 174 1.54 10.49 -26.92
CA LEU A 174 0.58 11.08 -25.99
C LEU A 174 0.13 10.08 -24.91
N THR A 175 -0.10 8.81 -25.28
CA THR A 175 -0.44 7.74 -24.34
C THR A 175 0.70 7.53 -23.34
N ILE A 176 1.96 7.56 -23.78
CA ILE A 176 3.14 7.43 -22.89
C ILE A 176 3.23 8.60 -21.93
N CYS A 177 3.03 9.83 -22.42
CA CYS A 177 3.03 11.02 -21.56
C CYS A 177 1.90 10.96 -20.52
N ARG A 178 0.67 10.61 -20.93
CA ARG A 178 -0.47 10.44 -20.03
C ARG A 178 -0.24 9.33 -19.00
N ALA A 179 0.29 8.19 -19.42
CA ALA A 179 0.65 7.08 -18.55
C ALA A 179 1.72 7.48 -17.52
N SER A 180 2.71 8.27 -17.93
CA SER A 180 3.77 8.79 -17.05
C SER A 180 3.21 9.75 -15.99
N VAL A 181 2.33 10.67 -16.40
CA VAL A 181 1.62 11.55 -15.45
C VAL A 181 0.73 10.72 -14.51
N LEU A 182 0.00 9.75 -15.04
CA LEU A 182 -0.84 8.85 -14.24
C LEU A 182 -0.01 8.06 -13.21
N LEU A 183 1.15 7.55 -13.59
CA LEU A 183 2.05 6.83 -12.68
C LEU A 183 2.55 7.75 -11.55
N LEU A 184 2.98 8.97 -11.87
CA LEU A 184 3.37 9.96 -10.87
C LEU A 184 2.20 10.27 -9.92
N VAL A 185 0.98 10.36 -10.47
CA VAL A 185 -0.21 10.62 -9.69
C VAL A 185 -0.51 9.47 -8.73
N LEU A 186 -0.52 8.24 -9.23
CA LEU A 186 -0.80 7.05 -8.44
C LEU A 186 0.31 6.77 -7.41
N TYR A 187 1.58 7.04 -7.73
CA TYR A 187 2.69 6.95 -6.78
C TYR A 187 2.56 7.96 -5.63
N TRP A 188 2.19 9.20 -5.95
CA TRP A 188 1.88 10.18 -4.91
C TRP A 188 0.69 9.70 -4.07
N LEU A 189 -0.37 9.20 -4.70
CA LEU A 189 -1.55 8.71 -3.99
C LEU A 189 -1.19 7.58 -3.04
N SER A 190 -0.40 6.59 -3.49
CA SER A 190 0.05 5.48 -2.64
C SER A 190 0.85 5.98 -1.43
N LYS A 191 1.73 6.98 -1.62
CA LYS A 191 2.50 7.59 -0.52
C LYS A 191 1.59 8.25 0.51
N ASN A 192 0.60 9.02 0.08
CA ASN A 192 -0.29 9.73 1.01
C ASN A 192 -1.28 8.78 1.70
N LEU A 193 -1.81 7.79 0.97
CA LEU A 193 -2.66 6.75 1.54
C LEU A 193 -1.90 5.92 2.60
N SER A 194 -0.60 5.70 2.40
CA SER A 194 0.25 5.02 3.39
C SER A 194 0.40 5.81 4.71
N ILE A 195 0.31 7.15 4.66
CA ILE A 195 0.32 8.01 5.85
C ILE A 195 -0.99 7.81 6.61
N ILE A 196 -2.14 7.89 5.91
CA ILE A 196 -3.46 7.67 6.51
C ILE A 196 -3.55 6.27 7.13
N PHE A 197 -3.06 5.25 6.42
CA PHE A 197 -3.01 3.88 6.93
C PHE A 197 -2.18 3.77 8.21
N ARG A 198 -1.06 4.51 8.30
CA ARG A 198 -0.25 4.58 9.51
C ARG A 198 -1.03 5.21 10.68
N LEU A 199 -1.81 6.27 10.45
CA LEU A 199 -2.67 6.83 11.50
C LEU A 199 -3.70 5.82 11.99
N TRP A 200 -4.38 5.15 11.05
CA TRP A 200 -5.38 4.14 11.41
C TRP A 200 -4.78 3.02 12.28
N LEU A 201 -3.56 2.58 11.94
CA LEU A 201 -2.82 1.60 12.75
C LEU A 201 -2.48 2.12 14.16
N HIS A 202 -2.05 3.38 14.30
CA HIS A 202 -1.69 3.94 15.61
C HIS A 202 -2.90 4.17 16.52
N THR A 203 -4.03 4.62 15.99
CA THR A 203 -5.19 5.03 16.79
C THR A 203 -6.08 3.85 17.23
N GLY A 204 -6.05 2.72 16.50
CA GLY A 204 -7.09 1.68 16.68
C GLY A 204 -6.63 0.23 16.79
N SER A 205 -5.35 -0.10 16.58
CA SER A 205 -4.98 -1.51 16.36
C SER A 205 -4.52 -2.30 17.59
N GLY A 206 -4.03 -1.62 18.65
CA GLY A 206 -3.42 -2.30 19.81
C GLY A 206 -2.17 -3.14 19.47
N LEU A 207 -1.65 -3.03 18.24
CA LEU A 207 -0.54 -3.85 17.74
C LEU A 207 0.81 -3.35 18.26
N PRO A 208 1.79 -4.23 18.50
CA PRO A 208 3.17 -3.84 18.80
C PRO A 208 3.81 -3.01 17.67
N PRO A 209 4.76 -2.08 17.98
CA PRO A 209 5.39 -1.21 16.98
C PRO A 209 6.06 -1.94 15.80
N ALA A 210 6.63 -3.12 16.06
CA ALA A 210 7.25 -3.96 15.02
C ALA A 210 6.22 -4.44 13.98
N THR A 211 5.04 -4.87 14.43
CA THR A 211 3.95 -5.34 13.57
C THR A 211 3.36 -4.19 12.75
N GLN A 212 3.20 -3.01 13.36
CA GLN A 212 2.73 -1.81 12.66
C GLN A 212 3.67 -1.41 11.51
N THR A 213 4.99 -1.46 11.76
CA THR A 213 5.99 -1.15 10.75
C THR A 213 5.94 -2.14 9.59
N LEU A 214 5.77 -3.43 9.89
CA LEU A 214 5.64 -4.49 8.88
C LEU A 214 4.39 -4.27 8.00
N PHE A 215 3.23 -4.04 8.63
CA PHE A 215 1.98 -3.75 7.91
C PHE A 215 2.10 -2.50 7.04
N HIS A 216 2.70 -1.41 7.54
CA HIS A 216 2.90 -0.20 6.76
C HIS A 216 3.78 -0.44 5.53
N LYS A 217 4.91 -1.17 5.68
CA LYS A 217 5.79 -1.52 4.55
C LYS A 217 5.05 -2.38 3.51
N LEU A 218 4.30 -3.37 3.97
CA LEU A 218 3.54 -4.27 3.11
C LEU A 218 2.43 -3.52 2.34
N CYS A 219 1.65 -2.67 3.02
CA CYS A 219 0.66 -1.82 2.34
C CYS A 219 1.30 -0.89 1.32
N THR A 220 2.44 -0.27 1.65
CA THR A 220 3.14 0.65 0.74
C THR A 220 3.61 -0.08 -0.52
N LEU A 221 4.16 -1.29 -0.37
CA LEU A 221 4.59 -2.13 -1.48
C LEU A 221 3.41 -2.53 -2.38
N LEU A 222 2.30 -2.96 -1.79
CA LEU A 222 1.10 -3.37 -2.53
C LEU A 222 0.46 -2.20 -3.28
N LEU A 223 0.33 -1.04 -2.64
CA LEU A 223 -0.22 0.16 -3.28
C LEU A 223 0.64 0.62 -4.46
N PHE A 224 1.97 0.61 -4.33
CA PHE A 224 2.86 0.93 -5.43
C PHE A 224 2.76 -0.08 -6.58
N SER A 225 2.71 -1.38 -6.26
CA SER A 225 2.55 -2.45 -7.26
C SER A 225 1.22 -2.30 -8.01
N ALA A 226 0.13 -1.97 -7.31
CA ALA A 226 -1.17 -1.69 -7.91
C ALA A 226 -1.11 -0.48 -8.86
N SER A 227 -0.41 0.60 -8.47
CA SER A 227 -0.20 1.78 -9.32
C SER A 227 0.45 1.41 -10.67
N VAL A 228 1.46 0.53 -10.66
CA VAL A 228 2.12 0.06 -11.89
C VAL A 228 1.15 -0.76 -12.75
N VAL A 229 0.42 -1.71 -12.16
CA VAL A 229 -0.55 -2.56 -12.88
C VAL A 229 -1.66 -1.71 -13.53
N ILE A 230 -2.18 -0.70 -12.83
CA ILE A 230 -3.20 0.22 -13.35
C ILE A 230 -2.66 1.00 -14.56
N VAL A 231 -1.41 1.49 -14.51
CA VAL A 231 -0.80 2.22 -15.62
C VAL A 231 -0.58 1.31 -16.83
N LEU A 232 -0.12 0.08 -16.62
CA LEU A 232 0.03 -0.90 -17.69
C LEU A 232 -1.32 -1.24 -18.35
N HIS A 233 -2.37 -1.42 -17.56
CA HIS A 233 -3.72 -1.63 -18.07
C HIS A 233 -4.21 -0.44 -18.90
N TYR A 234 -3.97 0.78 -18.41
CA TYR A 234 -4.30 2.02 -19.12
C TYR A 234 -3.58 2.12 -20.48
N MET A 235 -2.34 1.62 -20.57
CA MET A 235 -1.60 1.55 -21.82
C MET A 235 -2.09 0.44 -22.78
N GLY A 236 -3.09 -0.35 -22.38
CA GLY A 236 -3.60 -1.47 -23.17
C GLY A 236 -2.70 -2.72 -23.14
N ILE A 237 -1.77 -2.80 -22.18
CA ILE A 237 -0.88 -3.96 -22.02
C ILE A 237 -1.67 -5.07 -21.32
N ASP A 238 -1.58 -6.28 -21.87
CA ASP A 238 -2.24 -7.46 -21.32
C ASP A 238 -1.64 -7.82 -19.94
N LEU A 239 -2.51 -7.86 -18.92
CA LEU A 239 -2.14 -8.17 -17.55
C LEU A 239 -2.09 -9.68 -17.26
N THR A 240 -2.42 -10.53 -18.24
CA THR A 240 -2.45 -11.99 -18.06
C THR A 240 -1.12 -12.54 -17.53
N VAL A 241 0.01 -11.96 -17.94
CA VAL A 241 1.34 -12.34 -17.44
C VAL A 241 1.45 -12.08 -15.94
N PHE A 242 0.99 -10.93 -15.45
CA PHE A 242 0.96 -10.62 -14.02
C PHE A 242 -0.03 -11.48 -13.25
N ALA A 243 -1.16 -11.85 -13.87
CA ALA A 243 -2.11 -12.78 -13.27
C ALA A 243 -1.49 -14.19 -13.09
N LEU A 244 -0.71 -14.66 -14.08
CA LEU A 244 0.01 -15.93 -14.00
C LEU A 244 1.06 -15.92 -12.88
N PHE A 245 1.94 -14.91 -12.85
CA PHE A 245 2.95 -14.79 -11.78
C PHE A 245 2.33 -14.53 -10.41
N GLY A 246 1.31 -13.66 -10.34
CA GLY A 246 0.55 -13.38 -9.12
C GLY A 246 -0.15 -14.63 -8.59
N GLY A 247 -0.66 -15.48 -9.48
CA GLY A 247 -1.21 -16.79 -9.11
C GLY A 247 -0.17 -17.73 -8.52
N ALA A 248 1.02 -17.82 -9.13
CA ALA A 248 2.13 -18.64 -8.60
C ALA A 248 2.63 -18.14 -7.24
N VAL A 249 2.80 -16.82 -7.08
CA VAL A 249 3.17 -16.19 -5.79
C VAL A 249 2.06 -16.41 -4.75
N GLY A 250 0.79 -16.26 -5.14
CA GLY A 250 -0.36 -16.51 -4.28
C GLY A 250 -0.44 -17.95 -3.79
N LEU A 251 -0.18 -18.93 -4.67
CA LEU A 251 -0.07 -20.34 -4.29
C LEU A 251 1.09 -20.59 -3.32
N GLY A 252 2.27 -20.02 -3.58
CA GLY A 252 3.43 -20.15 -2.70
C GLY A 252 3.17 -19.59 -1.30
N ILE A 253 2.57 -18.40 -1.21
CA ILE A 253 2.15 -17.80 0.07
C ILE A 253 1.07 -18.66 0.73
N GLY A 254 0.10 -19.16 -0.04
CA GLY A 254 -0.97 -20.05 0.44
C GLY A 254 -0.43 -21.33 1.09
N PHE A 255 0.53 -22.00 0.46
CA PHE A 255 1.21 -23.16 1.05
C PHE A 255 1.99 -22.78 2.31
N GLY A 256 2.67 -21.62 2.34
CA GLY A 256 3.38 -21.14 3.52
C GLY A 256 2.45 -20.82 4.71
N LEU A 257 1.24 -20.33 4.43
CA LEU A 257 0.23 -19.98 5.44
C LEU A 257 -0.71 -21.15 5.79
N GLN A 258 -0.62 -22.28 5.10
CA GLN A 258 -1.54 -23.41 5.24
C GLN A 258 -1.70 -23.88 6.70
N LYS A 259 -0.58 -24.00 7.44
CA LYS A 259 -0.61 -24.43 8.84
C LYS A 259 -1.31 -23.42 9.76
N ILE A 260 -1.12 -22.12 9.52
CA ILE A 260 -1.76 -21.05 10.30
C ILE A 260 -3.27 -21.09 10.08
N PHE A 261 -3.69 -21.23 8.82
CA PHE A 261 -5.11 -21.34 8.47
C PHE A 261 -5.75 -22.60 9.06
N ALA A 262 -5.08 -23.76 8.94
CA ALA A 262 -5.55 -25.01 9.53
C ALA A 262 -5.73 -24.89 11.05
N ASN A 263 -4.76 -24.34 11.76
CA ASN A 263 -4.84 -24.11 13.21
C ASN A 263 -5.99 -23.16 13.59
N LEU A 264 -6.23 -22.11 12.80
CA LEU A 264 -7.33 -21.17 13.01
C LEU A 264 -8.69 -21.86 12.87
N VAL A 265 -8.87 -22.63 11.79
CA VAL A 265 -10.10 -23.40 11.52
C VAL A 265 -10.34 -24.43 12.62
N SER A 266 -9.31 -25.15 13.05
CA SER A 266 -9.41 -26.08 14.19
C SER A 266 -9.84 -25.37 15.47
N GLY A 267 -9.30 -24.18 15.75
CA GLY A 267 -9.71 -23.37 16.89
C GLY A 267 -11.20 -23.01 16.87
N PHE A 268 -11.70 -22.54 15.73
CA PHE A 268 -13.13 -22.25 15.55
C PHE A 268 -13.99 -23.52 15.68
N MET A 269 -13.54 -24.65 15.13
CA MET A 269 -14.26 -25.91 15.19
C MET A 269 -14.40 -26.42 16.63
N ILE A 270 -13.33 -26.35 17.42
CA ILE A 270 -13.35 -26.72 18.85
C ILE A 270 -14.32 -25.83 19.63
N LEU A 271 -14.33 -24.52 19.36
CA LEU A 271 -15.26 -23.58 20.00
C LEU A 271 -16.72 -23.84 19.59
N ALA A 272 -16.95 -24.20 18.33
CA ALA A 272 -18.27 -24.49 17.80
C ALA A 272 -18.84 -25.80 18.35
N ASP A 273 -18.00 -26.83 18.48
CA ASP A 273 -18.39 -28.17 18.94
C ASP A 273 -18.58 -28.24 20.48
N LYS A 274 -18.04 -27.27 21.24
CA LYS A 274 -18.14 -27.17 22.72
C LYS A 274 -17.71 -28.45 23.48
N SER A 275 -16.99 -29.36 22.83
CA SER A 275 -16.61 -30.66 23.38
C SER A 275 -15.54 -30.56 24.48
N ILE A 276 -14.89 -29.39 24.66
CA ILE A 276 -13.96 -29.09 25.75
C ILE A 276 -14.19 -27.64 26.21
N LYS A 277 -14.42 -27.41 27.51
CA LYS A 277 -14.66 -26.09 28.09
C LYS A 277 -13.46 -25.59 28.90
N PRO A 278 -13.21 -24.25 28.98
CA PRO A 278 -12.25 -23.69 29.92
C PRO A 278 -12.60 -24.10 31.36
N GLY A 279 -11.72 -24.88 32.00
CA GLY A 279 -11.94 -25.46 33.33
C GLY A 279 -12.09 -26.99 33.36
N ASP A 280 -12.19 -27.65 32.20
CA ASP A 280 -12.17 -29.11 32.15
C ASP A 280 -10.77 -29.64 32.50
N VAL A 281 -10.69 -30.45 33.56
CA VAL A 281 -9.44 -31.07 34.01
C VAL A 281 -9.17 -32.30 33.14
N ILE A 282 -8.41 -32.15 32.07
CA ILE A 282 -7.98 -33.29 31.25
C ILE A 282 -6.81 -33.97 31.97
N GLN A 283 -7.12 -34.93 32.84
CA GLN A 283 -6.13 -35.65 33.62
C GLN A 283 -5.42 -36.70 32.74
N LEU A 284 -4.25 -36.33 32.22
CA LEU A 284 -3.30 -37.25 31.60
C LEU A 284 -1.93 -37.07 32.27
N GLY A 285 -1.87 -37.40 33.55
CA GLY A 285 -0.62 -37.56 34.30
C GLY A 285 -0.16 -39.00 34.19
N ALA A 286 0.39 -39.40 33.05
CA ALA A 286 1.02 -40.70 32.88
C ALA A 286 2.37 -40.51 32.19
N CYS A 287 3.44 -40.96 32.83
CA CYS A 287 4.67 -41.30 32.14
C CYS A 287 4.37 -42.60 31.38
N LEU A 288 4.25 -42.52 30.06
CA LEU A 288 3.88 -43.64 29.22
C LEU A 288 5.14 -44.29 28.66
N VAL A 289 5.20 -45.62 28.70
CA VAL A 289 6.15 -46.37 27.87
C VAL A 289 5.62 -46.34 26.44
N THR A 290 6.30 -45.64 25.55
CA THR A 290 5.87 -45.48 24.14
C THR A 290 6.49 -46.51 23.22
N GLY A 291 7.52 -47.22 23.68
CA GLY A 291 8.10 -48.35 22.96
C GLY A 291 9.43 -48.81 23.57
N PHE A 292 9.97 -49.87 22.98
CA PHE A 292 11.33 -50.35 23.23
C PHE A 292 12.19 -49.90 22.03
N GLY A 293 13.10 -48.95 22.27
CA GLY A 293 14.05 -48.48 21.26
C GLY A 293 15.30 -49.37 21.20
N ASP A 294 16.15 -49.12 20.21
CA ASP A 294 17.30 -49.99 19.88
C ASP A 294 18.26 -50.25 21.04
N ASN A 295 18.38 -49.31 21.97
CA ASN A 295 19.27 -49.41 23.14
C ASN A 295 18.56 -49.14 24.47
N GLY A 296 17.23 -48.96 24.52
CA GLY A 296 16.57 -48.56 25.77
C GLY A 296 15.07 -48.40 25.69
N LEU A 297 14.45 -48.05 26.82
CA LEU A 297 13.01 -47.84 26.90
C LEU A 297 12.64 -46.39 26.52
N ASN A 298 11.68 -46.22 25.62
CA ASN A 298 11.16 -44.89 25.27
C ASN A 298 10.04 -44.50 26.26
N LEU A 299 10.27 -43.41 26.98
CA LEU A 299 9.32 -42.84 27.95
C LEU A 299 8.80 -41.50 27.44
N GLU A 300 7.47 -41.30 27.46
CA GLU A 300 6.83 -40.02 27.17
C GLU A 300 6.16 -39.48 28.43
N LEU A 301 6.66 -38.33 28.91
CA LEU A 301 6.10 -37.61 30.04
C LEU A 301 5.27 -36.42 29.54
N ARG A 302 3.99 -36.39 29.89
CA ARG A 302 3.08 -35.27 29.59
C ARG A 302 2.82 -34.47 30.86
N VAL A 303 3.05 -33.16 30.78
CA VAL A 303 2.86 -32.23 31.91
C VAL A 303 2.08 -31.00 31.45
N TRP A 304 1.21 -30.52 32.33
CA TRP A 304 0.48 -29.28 32.14
C TRP A 304 1.19 -28.12 32.83
N ILE A 305 1.18 -26.97 32.18
CA ILE A 305 1.74 -25.73 32.70
C ILE A 305 0.64 -24.68 32.79
N ASN A 306 0.56 -24.00 33.92
CA ASN A 306 -0.49 -23.01 34.16
C ASN A 306 -0.19 -21.65 33.49
N ASP A 307 1.03 -21.45 33.00
CA ASP A 307 1.50 -20.15 32.53
C ASP A 307 2.38 -20.24 31.27
N PRO A 308 1.82 -20.70 30.13
CA PRO A 308 2.58 -20.90 28.90
C PRO A 308 3.10 -19.59 28.28
N GLN A 309 2.50 -18.45 28.59
CA GLN A 309 2.87 -17.15 28.04
C GLN A 309 4.23 -16.63 28.52
N ASN A 310 4.72 -17.11 29.66
CA ASN A 310 6.07 -16.82 30.16
C ASN A 310 7.16 -17.72 29.54
N GLY A 311 6.80 -18.52 28.54
CA GLY A 311 7.71 -19.35 27.77
C GLY A 311 7.90 -20.75 28.36
N LEU A 312 8.18 -21.71 27.47
CA LEU A 312 8.26 -23.14 27.80
C LEU A 312 9.67 -23.57 28.24
N GLY A 313 10.69 -22.77 27.91
CA GLY A 313 12.09 -23.18 28.01
C GLY A 313 12.58 -23.41 29.44
N SER A 314 12.21 -22.51 30.37
CA SER A 314 12.59 -22.60 31.79
C SER A 314 12.02 -23.85 32.43
N VAL A 315 10.71 -24.06 32.29
CA VAL A 315 10.00 -25.23 32.84
C VAL A 315 10.54 -26.52 32.26
N LYS A 316 10.77 -26.58 30.93
CA LYS A 316 11.35 -27.76 30.28
C LYS A 316 12.76 -28.07 30.79
N ASN A 317 13.61 -27.06 30.93
CA ASN A 317 14.98 -27.22 31.43
C ASN A 317 15.00 -27.69 32.90
N GLU A 318 14.14 -27.13 33.75
CA GLU A 318 14.02 -27.55 35.15
C GLU A 318 13.53 -28.99 35.27
N LEU A 319 12.50 -29.36 34.51
CA LEU A 319 11.97 -30.73 34.45
C LEU A 319 13.05 -31.73 34.01
N LEU A 320 13.75 -31.47 32.90
CA LEU A 320 14.79 -32.36 32.39
C LEU A 320 15.96 -32.51 33.37
N ARG A 321 16.36 -31.41 34.04
CA ARG A 321 17.39 -31.46 35.08
C ARG A 321 16.94 -32.25 36.30
N GLY A 322 15.68 -32.13 36.70
CA GLY A 322 15.07 -32.92 37.77
C GLY A 322 15.09 -34.42 37.45
N VAL A 323 14.65 -34.80 36.25
CA VAL A 323 14.69 -36.19 35.77
C VAL A 323 16.12 -36.73 35.78
N TRP A 324 17.08 -36.00 35.21
CA TRP A 324 18.49 -36.39 35.18
C TRP A 324 19.06 -36.61 36.59
N ARG A 325 18.78 -35.69 37.52
CA ARG A 325 19.25 -35.80 38.91
C ARG A 325 18.67 -37.02 39.58
N ARG A 326 17.37 -37.26 39.42
CA ARG A 326 16.70 -38.41 40.04
C ARG A 326 17.18 -39.74 39.47
N PHE A 327 17.39 -39.82 38.16
CA PHE A 327 17.95 -41.02 37.53
C PHE A 327 19.35 -41.33 38.06
N LYS A 328 20.20 -40.32 38.25
CA LYS A 328 21.50 -40.48 38.90
C LYS A 328 21.41 -40.95 40.35
N GLU A 329 20.50 -40.39 41.15
CA GLU A 329 20.30 -40.77 42.55
C GLU A 329 19.84 -42.22 42.71
N GLU A 330 18.98 -42.69 41.81
CA GLU A 330 18.40 -44.04 41.82
C GLU A 330 19.26 -45.07 41.06
N GLY A 331 20.44 -44.68 40.56
CA GLY A 331 21.34 -45.58 39.83
C GLY A 331 20.80 -46.03 38.46
N ILE A 332 19.90 -45.25 37.85
CA ILE A 332 19.37 -45.52 36.51
C ILE A 332 20.39 -44.99 35.48
N GLU A 333 21.09 -45.90 34.82
CA GLU A 333 22.04 -45.57 33.76
C GLU A 333 21.32 -45.29 32.43
N LEU A 334 21.74 -44.24 31.73
CA LEU A 334 21.29 -44.00 30.37
C LEU A 334 22.09 -44.90 29.42
N PRO A 335 21.42 -45.72 28.60
CA PRO A 335 22.11 -46.65 27.73
C PRO A 335 22.87 -45.90 26.63
N TYR A 336 24.07 -46.38 26.33
CA TYR A 336 24.83 -45.97 25.15
C TYR A 336 24.42 -46.82 23.95
N SER A 337 24.62 -46.31 22.74
CA SER A 337 24.39 -47.15 21.55
C SER A 337 25.38 -48.30 21.48
N GLU A 338 24.89 -49.54 21.54
CA GLU A 338 25.72 -50.74 21.43
C GLU A 338 25.68 -51.30 20.00
N MET A 339 26.82 -51.78 19.51
CA MET A 339 26.94 -52.45 18.21
C MET A 339 27.46 -53.87 18.44
N VAL A 340 26.62 -54.87 18.18
CA VAL A 340 27.01 -56.29 18.28
C VAL A 340 27.73 -56.70 16.99
N LEU A 341 29.04 -56.94 17.07
CA LEU A 341 29.87 -57.43 15.97
C LEU A 341 29.90 -58.97 15.94
N HIS A 342 29.25 -59.57 14.95
CA HIS A 342 29.37 -61.00 14.70
C HIS A 342 30.62 -61.31 13.87
N HIS A 343 31.68 -61.79 14.51
CA HIS A 343 32.85 -62.32 13.81
C HIS A 343 32.58 -63.77 13.36
N LYS A 344 32.28 -63.98 12.08
CA LYS A 344 32.27 -65.32 11.48
C LYS A 344 33.71 -65.67 11.09
N SER A 345 34.25 -66.75 11.66
CA SER A 345 35.53 -67.33 11.21
C SER A 345 35.43 -67.73 9.74
N MET A 346 36.47 -67.44 8.95
CA MET A 346 36.55 -67.89 7.56
C MET A 346 36.62 -69.42 7.52
N PRO A 347 35.92 -70.09 6.57
CA PRO A 347 36.03 -71.52 6.39
C PRO A 347 37.47 -71.91 6.02
N GLU A 348 37.96 -73.04 6.54
CA GLU A 348 39.29 -73.56 6.22
C GLU A 348 39.48 -73.72 4.71
N VAL A 349 40.41 -72.95 4.14
CA VAL A 349 40.80 -73.06 2.74
C VAL A 349 41.73 -74.27 2.60
N ARG A 350 41.19 -75.41 2.15
CA ARG A 350 42.01 -76.56 1.74
C ARG A 350 42.61 -76.29 0.37
N ILE A 351 43.88 -75.89 0.33
CA ILE A 351 44.65 -75.79 -0.91
C ILE A 351 45.06 -77.20 -1.33
N ARG A 352 44.53 -77.70 -2.46
CA ARG A 352 45.08 -78.89 -3.14
C ARG A 352 46.25 -78.44 -4.00
N THR A 353 47.47 -78.80 -3.61
CA THR A 353 48.63 -78.70 -4.49
C THR A 353 48.60 -79.85 -5.50
N LYS A 354 48.81 -79.54 -6.78
CA LYS A 354 48.91 -80.50 -7.87
C LYS A 354 50.27 -81.21 -7.77
N PRO A 355 50.38 -82.54 -7.95
CA PRO A 355 51.68 -83.20 -7.95
C PRO A 355 52.52 -82.71 -9.13
N GLU A 356 53.81 -82.46 -8.91
CA GLU A 356 54.79 -82.20 -9.97
C GLU A 356 55.15 -83.54 -10.64
N ASP A 357 55.09 -83.57 -11.97
CA ASP A 357 55.51 -84.70 -12.82
C ASP A 357 57.05 -84.74 -12.99
#